data_AF-A0A3D1ZXW9-F1
#
_entry.id   AF-A0A3D1ZXW9-F1
#
_cell.length_a   1.000
_cell.length_b   1.000
_cell.length_c   1.000
_cell.angle_alpha   90.00
_cell.angle_beta   90.00
_cell.angle_gamma   90.00
#
_symmetry.space_group_name_H-M   'P 1'
#
loop_
_entity.id
_entity.type
_entity.pdbx_description
1 polymer ?
#
loop_
_entity_poly.entity_id
_entity_poly.type
_entity_poly.pdbx_seq_one_letter_code
_entity_poly.pdbx_strand_id
1 'polypeptide(L)'
;GSLLAYSFSESQKPPVEGNGKSVVLLDFEDGELSEPRVIPVESGEPPFVQVSGTMDEILGPYAEQYGSMWASVTVRVSEFPHGAYQKIDRAYAHALEKNFEYSQRPQSQETRNMADLKQATDEMDVLRDFVRFSLGRAPSQAENDVLHDAVETVRANTRGEAAQ
;
A
#
# COMPACT_ATOMS: atom_id res chain seq x y z
N GLY A 1 21.50 -1.09 14.66
CA GLY A 1 20.19 -1.12 13.99
C GLY A 1 19.09 -0.90 15.02
N SER A 2 17.83 -0.96 14.60
CA SER A 2 16.66 -0.98 15.48
C SER A 2 16.57 -2.31 16.26
N LEU A 3 15.88 -2.29 17.41
CA LEU A 3 15.59 -3.50 18.21
C LEU A 3 14.28 -4.19 17.80
N LEU A 4 13.43 -3.48 17.07
CA LEU A 4 12.17 -3.97 16.49
C LEU A 4 12.15 -3.61 15.01
N ALA A 5 11.42 -4.36 14.19
CA ALA A 5 11.15 -3.92 12.83
C ALA A 5 10.06 -2.82 12.85
N TYR A 6 10.31 -1.72 12.17
CA TYR A 6 9.34 -0.63 12.04
C TYR A 6 8.80 -0.51 10.62
N SER A 7 9.41 -1.21 9.67
CA SER A 7 9.00 -1.22 8.27
C SER A 7 9.09 -2.63 7.69
N PHE A 8 8.18 -2.94 6.77
CA PHE A 8 8.21 -4.17 5.98
C PHE A 8 9.47 -4.33 5.10
N SER A 9 10.20 -3.23 4.83
CA SER A 9 11.52 -3.29 4.19
C SER A 9 12.57 -4.02 5.04
N GLU A 10 12.32 -4.20 6.34
CA GLU A 10 13.18 -4.92 7.27
C GLU A 10 12.80 -6.42 7.39
N SER A 11 11.79 -6.87 6.62
CA SER A 11 11.36 -8.28 6.60
C SER A 11 12.46 -9.22 6.14
N GLN A 12 12.45 -10.44 6.67
CA GLN A 12 13.41 -11.49 6.33
C GLN A 12 12.82 -12.47 5.31
N LYS A 13 13.70 -13.16 4.58
CA LYS A 13 13.32 -14.22 3.63
C LYS A 13 14.11 -15.50 3.96
N PRO A 14 13.48 -16.54 4.54
CA PRO A 14 12.07 -16.62 4.94
C PRO A 14 11.71 -15.68 6.12
N PRO A 15 10.42 -15.34 6.32
CA PRO A 15 9.98 -14.57 7.49
C PRO A 15 10.32 -15.30 8.80
N VAL A 16 10.81 -14.56 9.79
CA VAL A 16 11.16 -15.09 11.11
C VAL A 16 10.63 -14.19 12.21
N GLU A 17 10.29 -14.78 13.35
CA GLU A 17 9.93 -14.02 14.55
C GLU A 17 11.09 -13.13 14.98
N GLY A 18 10.77 -11.91 15.42
CA GLY A 18 11.76 -10.89 15.77
C GLY A 18 12.51 -10.29 14.57
N ASN A 19 12.14 -10.65 13.34
CA ASN A 19 12.59 -10.02 12.09
C ASN A 19 14.12 -9.89 11.94
N GLY A 20 14.88 -10.81 12.53
CA GLY A 20 16.34 -10.88 12.43
C GLY A 20 17.07 -9.73 13.12
N LYS A 21 16.46 -9.07 14.10
CA LYS A 21 17.12 -8.00 14.86
C LYS A 21 18.24 -8.56 15.72
N SER A 22 19.31 -7.78 15.86
CA SER A 22 20.48 -8.14 16.66
C SER A 22 21.16 -6.90 17.23
N VAL A 23 21.82 -7.07 18.36
CA VAL A 23 22.76 -6.10 18.94
C VAL A 23 24.18 -6.61 18.78
N VAL A 24 25.14 -5.68 18.68
CA VAL A 24 26.56 -6.01 18.66
C VAL A 24 27.16 -5.56 19.98
N LEU A 25 27.75 -6.50 20.71
CA LEU A 25 28.56 -6.21 21.89
C LEU A 25 30.01 -6.06 21.46
N LEU A 26 30.61 -4.95 21.89
CA LEU A 26 32.01 -4.63 21.68
C LEU A 26 32.69 -4.60 23.05
N ASP A 27 33.57 -5.56 23.27
CA ASP A 27 34.34 -5.67 24.50
C ASP A 27 35.75 -5.11 24.26
N PHE A 28 36.27 -4.34 25.20
CA PHE A 28 37.62 -3.77 25.14
C PHE A 28 38.44 -4.28 26.32
N GLU A 29 39.61 -4.85 26.03
CA GLU A 29 40.56 -5.34 27.03
C GLU A 29 41.92 -4.69 26.76
N ASP A 30 42.53 -4.07 27.78
CA ASP A 30 43.81 -3.34 27.69
C ASP A 30 43.90 -2.29 26.56
N GLY A 31 42.76 -1.71 26.19
CA GLY A 31 42.66 -0.72 25.11
C GLY A 31 42.58 -1.31 23.71
N GLU A 32 42.61 -2.64 23.58
CA GLU A 32 42.38 -3.35 22.32
C GLU A 32 40.93 -3.84 22.22
N LEU A 33 40.39 -3.81 21.00
CA LEU A 33 39.04 -4.29 20.71
C LEU A 33 39.05 -5.81 20.56
N SER A 34 38.27 -6.49 21.40
CA SER A 34 38.00 -7.93 21.28
C SER A 34 37.07 -8.22 20.10
N GLU A 35 36.95 -9.50 19.75
CA GLU A 35 36.05 -9.93 18.68
C GLU A 35 34.59 -9.50 18.95
N PRO A 36 33.94 -8.75 18.03
CA PRO A 36 32.56 -8.32 18.19
C PRO A 36 31.60 -9.52 18.30
N ARG A 37 30.73 -9.50 19.31
CA ARG A 37 29.72 -10.54 19.50
C ARG A 37 28.36 -10.05 19.02
N VAL A 38 27.77 -10.74 18.06
CA VAL A 38 26.42 -10.44 17.56
C VAL A 38 25.41 -11.28 18.34
N ILE A 39 24.50 -10.62 19.06
CA ILE A 39 23.46 -11.28 19.86
C ILE A 39 22.11 -10.99 19.22
N PRO A 40 21.34 -12.03 18.82
CA PRO A 40 19.97 -11.85 18.35
C PRO A 40 19.08 -11.19 19.42
N VAL A 41 18.15 -10.35 18.96
CA VAL A 41 17.12 -9.77 19.82
C VAL A 41 15.88 -10.66 19.75
N GLU A 42 15.51 -11.25 20.87
CA GLU A 42 14.31 -12.07 21.01
C GLU A 42 13.09 -11.18 21.34
N SER A 43 12.66 -10.35 20.38
CA SER A 43 11.59 -9.38 20.62
C SER A 43 10.19 -9.98 20.70
N GLY A 44 10.00 -11.23 20.24
CA GLY A 44 8.67 -11.85 20.11
C GLY A 44 7.77 -11.22 19.06
N GLU A 45 8.31 -10.29 18.24
CA GLU A 45 7.54 -9.62 17.21
C GLU A 45 7.10 -10.63 16.14
N PRO A 46 5.80 -10.66 15.77
CA PRO A 46 5.34 -11.51 14.69
C PRO A 46 6.16 -11.30 13.40
N PRO A 47 6.38 -12.35 12.59
CA PRO A 47 7.13 -12.21 11.35
C PRO A 47 6.48 -11.19 10.41
N PHE A 48 7.31 -10.33 9.81
CA PHE A 48 6.87 -9.43 8.75
C PHE A 48 7.02 -10.11 7.40
N VAL A 49 6.03 -9.93 6.54
CA VAL A 49 6.08 -10.45 5.18
C VAL A 49 5.54 -9.44 4.17
N GLN A 50 6.22 -9.36 3.04
CA GLN A 50 5.76 -8.62 1.87
C GLN A 50 5.36 -9.62 0.79
N VAL A 51 4.09 -9.59 0.39
CA VAL A 51 3.56 -10.44 -0.69
C VAL A 51 3.07 -9.56 -1.82
N SER A 52 3.45 -9.94 -3.05
CA SER A 52 3.01 -9.25 -4.26
C SER A 52 2.53 -10.26 -5.30
N GLY A 53 1.27 -10.15 -5.69
CA GLY A 53 0.61 -11.18 -6.50
C GLY A 53 -0.63 -10.69 -7.21
N THR A 54 -1.22 -11.54 -8.03
CA THR A 54 -2.62 -11.37 -8.46
C THR A 54 -3.56 -11.54 -7.27
N MET A 55 -4.83 -11.12 -7.41
CA MET A 55 -5.82 -11.34 -6.35
C MET A 55 -5.96 -12.82 -5.97
N ASP A 56 -5.88 -13.73 -6.94
CA ASP A 56 -6.01 -15.17 -6.69
C ASP A 56 -4.79 -15.75 -5.95
N GLU A 57 -3.58 -15.29 -6.27
CA GLU A 57 -2.37 -15.67 -5.53
C GLU A 57 -2.40 -15.17 -4.09
N ILE A 58 -2.86 -13.93 -3.90
CA ILE A 58 -2.95 -13.26 -2.60
C ILE A 58 -4.01 -13.92 -1.71
N LEU A 59 -5.19 -14.22 -2.25
CA LEU A 59 -6.26 -14.84 -1.47
C LEU A 59 -6.13 -16.37 -1.33
N GLY A 60 -5.31 -17.01 -2.17
CA GLY A 60 -5.06 -18.45 -2.15
C GLY A 60 -3.73 -18.78 -1.45
N PRO A 61 -2.70 -19.19 -2.19
CA PRO A 61 -1.47 -19.75 -1.61
C PRO A 61 -0.76 -18.80 -0.64
N TYR A 62 -0.78 -17.48 -0.88
CA TYR A 62 -0.15 -16.54 0.04
C TYR A 62 -0.95 -16.33 1.32
N ALA A 63 -2.28 -16.39 1.29
CA ALA A 63 -3.09 -16.35 2.50
C ALA A 63 -2.91 -17.63 3.33
N GLU A 64 -2.84 -18.79 2.69
CA GLU A 64 -2.57 -20.06 3.37
C GLU A 64 -1.21 -20.06 4.07
N GLN A 65 -0.19 -19.50 3.41
CA GLN A 65 1.18 -19.49 3.95
C GLN A 65 1.42 -18.38 4.98
N TYR A 66 0.82 -17.20 4.77
CA TYR A 66 1.20 -15.96 5.48
C TYR A 66 0.03 -15.27 6.20
N GLY A 67 -1.18 -15.82 6.14
CA GLY A 67 -2.40 -15.17 6.64
C GLY A 67 -2.37 -14.82 8.13
N SER A 68 -1.57 -15.51 8.94
CA SER A 68 -1.42 -15.21 10.38
C SER A 68 -0.28 -14.24 10.70
N MET A 69 0.55 -13.88 9.73
CA MET A 69 1.70 -12.98 9.91
C MET A 69 1.28 -11.52 9.74
N TRP A 70 2.15 -10.59 10.14
CA TRP A 70 1.96 -9.19 9.76
C TRP A 70 2.36 -9.04 8.31
N ALA A 71 1.41 -8.64 7.47
CA ALA A 71 1.57 -8.65 6.02
C ALA A 71 1.40 -7.27 5.41
N SER A 72 2.32 -6.94 4.49
CA SER A 72 2.12 -5.92 3.47
C SER A 72 1.74 -6.62 2.18
N VAL A 73 0.51 -6.37 1.73
CA VAL A 73 -0.14 -7.05 0.63
C VAL A 73 -0.19 -6.11 -0.57
N THR A 74 0.48 -6.47 -1.65
CA THR A 74 0.42 -5.73 -2.91
C THR A 74 -0.30 -6.56 -3.96
N VAL A 75 -1.46 -6.09 -4.41
CA VAL A 75 -2.24 -6.77 -5.44
C VAL A 75 -2.00 -6.11 -6.80
N ARG A 76 -1.52 -6.90 -7.76
CA ARG A 76 -1.41 -6.47 -9.16
C ARG A 76 -2.77 -6.65 -9.84
N VAL A 77 -3.30 -5.55 -10.37
CA VAL A 77 -4.66 -5.51 -10.93
C VAL A 77 -4.69 -4.75 -12.26
N SER A 78 -5.57 -5.13 -13.18
CA SER A 78 -5.87 -4.31 -14.38
C SER A 78 -6.93 -3.24 -14.09
N GLU A 79 -7.82 -3.53 -13.15
CA GLU A 79 -8.89 -2.67 -12.67
C GLU A 79 -9.12 -2.93 -11.17
N PHE A 80 -9.65 -1.95 -10.43
CA PHE A 80 -9.82 -2.11 -8.98
C PHE A 80 -10.91 -3.15 -8.65
N PRO A 81 -10.59 -4.28 -7.99
CA PRO A 81 -11.57 -5.33 -7.79
C PRO A 81 -12.60 -4.94 -6.73
N HIS A 82 -13.88 -5.18 -7.02
CA HIS A 82 -14.95 -4.96 -6.05
C HIS A 82 -14.71 -5.77 -4.76
N GLY A 83 -14.80 -5.07 -3.63
CA GLY A 83 -14.62 -5.64 -2.29
C GLY A 83 -13.20 -6.12 -1.97
N ALA A 84 -12.18 -5.68 -2.71
CA ALA A 84 -10.80 -6.14 -2.54
C ALA A 84 -10.30 -6.05 -1.10
N TYR A 85 -10.50 -4.91 -0.43
CA TYR A 85 -10.11 -4.72 0.97
C TYR A 85 -10.75 -5.76 1.90
N GLN A 86 -12.08 -5.96 1.81
CA GLN A 86 -12.79 -6.94 2.63
C GLN A 86 -12.33 -8.37 2.40
N LYS A 87 -12.02 -8.73 1.14
CA LYS A 87 -11.49 -10.06 0.81
C LYS A 87 -10.13 -10.27 1.46
N ILE A 88 -9.23 -9.28 1.39
CA ILE A 88 -7.91 -9.34 2.03
C ILE A 88 -8.04 -9.42 3.55
N ASP A 89 -8.89 -8.60 4.16
CA ASP A 89 -9.14 -8.62 5.62
C ASP A 89 -9.68 -9.96 6.13
N ARG A 90 -10.42 -10.69 5.29
CA ARG A 90 -10.91 -12.02 5.63
C ARG A 90 -9.81 -13.09 5.51
N ALA A 91 -8.87 -12.92 4.58
CA ALA A 91 -7.82 -13.88 4.29
C ALA A 91 -6.57 -13.70 5.18
N TYR A 92 -6.30 -12.48 5.63
CA TYR A 92 -5.15 -12.12 6.45
C TYR A 92 -5.62 -11.55 7.79
N ALA A 93 -5.25 -12.20 8.89
CA ALA A 93 -5.53 -11.71 10.24
C ALA A 93 -4.91 -10.32 10.49
N HIS A 94 -3.75 -10.06 9.89
CA HIS A 94 -2.98 -8.83 10.09
C HIS A 94 -2.42 -8.25 8.77
N ALA A 95 -3.30 -7.91 7.83
CA ALA A 95 -2.92 -7.12 6.66
C ALA A 95 -2.78 -5.62 7.02
N LEU A 96 -1.57 -5.21 7.42
CA LEU A 96 -1.28 -3.86 7.90
C LEU A 96 -1.13 -2.85 6.75
N GLU A 97 -0.63 -3.30 5.60
CA GLU A 97 -0.56 -2.50 4.37
C GLU A 97 -1.27 -3.23 3.23
N LYS A 98 -2.05 -2.49 2.45
CA LYS A 98 -2.80 -3.02 1.30
C LYS A 98 -2.62 -2.07 0.13
N ASN A 99 -1.82 -2.49 -0.83
CA ASN A 99 -1.42 -1.72 -1.98
C ASN A 99 -2.01 -2.33 -3.25
N PHE A 100 -2.31 -1.50 -4.25
CA PHE A 100 -2.82 -1.93 -5.54
C PHE A 100 -1.91 -1.37 -6.64
N GLU A 101 -1.30 -2.26 -7.41
CA GLU A 101 -0.43 -1.93 -8.53
C GLU A 101 -1.16 -2.20 -9.84
N TYR A 102 -1.39 -1.14 -10.64
CA TYR A 102 -2.06 -1.26 -11.91
C TYR A 102 -1.11 -1.76 -13.00
N SER A 103 -1.45 -2.86 -13.66
CA SER A 103 -0.63 -3.50 -14.70
C SER A 103 -0.53 -2.68 -16.00
N GLN A 104 -1.47 -1.75 -16.23
CA GLN A 104 -1.42 -0.78 -17.33
C GLN A 104 -0.85 0.55 -16.85
N ARG A 105 0.43 0.58 -16.47
CA ARG A 105 1.18 1.83 -16.38
C ARG A 105 2.03 1.93 -17.66
N PRO A 106 1.63 2.69 -18.69
CA PRO A 106 2.57 3.06 -19.73
C PRO A 106 3.73 3.81 -19.06
N GLN A 107 4.94 3.29 -19.19
CA GLN A 107 6.16 4.03 -18.91
C GLN A 107 6.27 5.17 -19.92
N SER A 108 5.67 6.31 -19.61
CA SER A 108 6.09 7.60 -20.16
C SER A 108 6.25 8.54 -18.98
N GLN A 109 7.51 8.68 -18.55
CA GLN A 109 7.96 9.63 -17.54
C GLN A 109 7.95 11.09 -18.03
N GLU A 110 7.34 11.39 -19.17
CA GLU A 110 7.22 12.74 -19.69
C GLU A 110 5.83 13.28 -19.38
N THR A 111 5.77 14.48 -18.80
CA THR A 111 4.59 15.25 -18.37
C THR A 111 3.75 14.67 -17.22
N ARG A 112 4.39 14.49 -16.05
CA ARG A 112 3.73 14.71 -14.76
C ARG A 112 3.47 16.20 -14.54
N ASN A 113 2.58 16.78 -15.31
CA ASN A 113 1.90 17.99 -14.85
C ASN A 113 0.74 17.48 -13.99
N MET A 114 0.85 17.69 -12.68
CA MET A 114 -0.33 17.84 -11.82
C MET A 114 -1.33 18.67 -12.63
N ALA A 115 -2.58 18.18 -12.75
CA ALA A 115 -3.63 18.90 -13.46
C ALA A 115 -3.46 20.39 -13.15
N ASP A 116 -3.17 21.19 -14.17
CA ASP A 116 -2.87 22.60 -13.97
C ASP A 116 -4.16 23.21 -13.47
N LEU A 117 -4.30 23.31 -12.14
CA LEU A 117 -5.50 23.78 -11.46
C LEU A 117 -5.87 25.21 -11.88
N LYS A 118 -4.96 25.89 -12.59
CA LYS A 118 -5.20 27.20 -13.22
C LYS A 118 -5.91 27.13 -14.57
N GLN A 119 -5.99 25.97 -15.22
CA GLN A 119 -6.70 25.76 -16.51
C GLN A 119 -8.01 24.98 -16.37
N ALA A 120 -8.22 24.24 -15.28
CA ALA A 120 -9.48 23.53 -15.04
C ALA A 120 -10.64 24.53 -14.94
N THR A 121 -11.50 24.51 -15.95
CA THR A 121 -12.65 25.43 -16.06
C THR A 121 -13.92 24.82 -15.44
N ASP A 122 -13.91 23.51 -15.16
CA ASP A 122 -15.05 22.74 -14.62
C ASP A 122 -14.58 21.68 -13.58
N GLU A 123 -15.37 21.46 -12.53
CA GLU A 123 -15.21 20.40 -11.52
C GLU A 123 -15.12 19.00 -12.17
N MET A 124 -15.87 18.80 -13.25
CA MET A 124 -15.83 17.55 -14.01
C MET A 124 -14.51 17.35 -14.76
N ASP A 125 -13.82 18.42 -15.14
CA ASP A 125 -12.48 18.30 -15.74
C ASP A 125 -11.47 17.84 -14.69
N VAL A 126 -11.54 18.39 -13.47
CA VAL A 126 -10.68 17.98 -12.35
C VAL A 126 -10.88 16.51 -12.01
N LEU A 127 -12.12 16.03 -11.96
CA LEU A 127 -12.41 14.62 -11.69
C LEU A 127 -11.92 13.70 -12.81
N ARG A 128 -12.09 14.09 -14.08
CA ARG A 128 -11.59 13.33 -15.22
C ARG A 128 -10.06 13.29 -15.25
N ASP A 129 -9.40 14.40 -14.91
CA ASP A 129 -7.95 14.46 -14.79
C ASP A 129 -7.42 13.67 -13.59
N PHE A 130 -8.16 13.62 -12.48
CA PHE A 130 -7.84 12.76 -11.35
C PHE A 130 -7.89 11.28 -11.74
N VAL A 131 -8.89 10.86 -12.52
CA VAL A 131 -8.97 9.48 -13.04
C VAL A 131 -7.79 9.21 -13.98
N ARG A 132 -7.47 10.15 -14.87
CA ARG A 132 -6.32 10.03 -15.78
C ARG A 132 -5.00 9.92 -15.03
N PHE A 133 -4.83 10.72 -13.99
CA PHE A 133 -3.65 10.69 -13.14
C PHE A 133 -3.55 9.37 -12.35
N SER A 134 -4.67 8.90 -11.80
CA SER A 134 -4.72 7.72 -10.92
C SER A 134 -4.67 6.40 -11.67
N LEU A 135 -5.37 6.30 -12.80
CA LEU A 135 -5.51 5.07 -13.59
C LEU A 135 -4.66 5.06 -14.87
N GLY A 136 -4.01 6.18 -15.24
CA GLY A 136 -3.19 6.27 -16.44
C GLY A 136 -3.96 6.22 -17.77
N ARG A 137 -5.30 6.28 -17.73
CA ARG A 137 -6.19 6.26 -18.89
C ARG A 137 -7.34 7.26 -18.74
N ALA A 138 -7.99 7.61 -19.84
CA ALA A 138 -9.23 8.37 -19.75
C ALA A 138 -10.32 7.56 -19.00
N PRO A 139 -11.21 8.23 -18.23
CA PRO A 139 -12.37 7.58 -17.64
C PRO A 139 -13.25 6.96 -18.73
N SER A 140 -13.75 5.77 -18.46
CA SER A 140 -14.79 5.12 -19.26
C SER A 140 -16.12 5.85 -19.11
N GLN A 141 -17.08 5.55 -19.98
CA GLN A 141 -18.41 6.16 -19.91
C GLN A 141 -19.09 5.87 -18.56
N ALA A 142 -19.01 4.63 -18.07
CA ALA A 142 -19.59 4.25 -16.79
C ALA A 142 -18.95 4.99 -15.60
N GLU A 143 -17.63 5.18 -15.62
CA GLU A 143 -16.95 5.98 -14.59
C GLU A 143 -17.34 7.46 -14.66
N ASN A 144 -17.53 8.00 -15.87
CA ASN A 144 -17.97 9.37 -16.06
C ASN A 144 -19.39 9.60 -15.49
N ASP A 145 -20.29 8.65 -15.74
CA ASP A 145 -21.67 8.72 -15.22
C ASP A 145 -21.68 8.70 -13.68
N VAL A 146 -20.83 7.88 -13.04
CA VAL A 146 -20.68 7.85 -11.57
C VAL A 146 -20.12 9.15 -11.01
N LEU A 147 -19.11 9.73 -11.68
CA LEU A 147 -18.52 11.01 -11.26
C LEU A 147 -19.54 12.14 -11.36
N HIS A 148 -20.34 12.14 -12.42
CA HIS A 148 -21.41 13.12 -12.61
C HIS A 148 -22.47 13.01 -11.52
N ASP A 149 -22.92 11.80 -11.18
CA ASP A 149 -23.90 11.56 -10.11
C ASP A 149 -23.39 12.02 -8.74
N ALA A 150 -22.11 11.77 -8.45
CA ALA A 150 -21.46 12.22 -7.23
C ALA A 150 -21.41 13.76 -7.14
N VAL A 151 -21.05 14.45 -8.22
CA VAL A 151 -21.02 15.92 -8.28
C VAL A 151 -22.41 16.51 -8.08
N GLU A 152 -23.43 15.97 -8.75
CA GLU A 152 -24.80 16.45 -8.62
C GLU A 152 -25.36 16.23 -7.21
N THR A 153 -25.01 15.11 -6.57
CA THR A 153 -25.37 14.84 -5.17
C THR A 153 -24.77 15.88 -4.22
N VAL A 154 -23.48 16.21 -4.39
CA VAL A 154 -22.82 17.27 -3.58
C VAL A 154 -23.48 18.63 -3.82
N ARG A 155 -23.75 18.99 -5.08
CA ARG A 155 -24.42 20.25 -5.44
C ARG A 155 -25.83 20.38 -4.88
N ALA A 156 -26.56 19.27 -4.78
CA ALA A 156 -27.89 19.24 -4.17
C ALA A 156 -27.80 19.50 -2.66
N ASN A 157 -26.84 18.88 -1.98
CA ASN A 157 -26.63 19.05 -0.54
C ASN A 157 -26.17 20.46 -0.17
N THR A 158 -25.22 21.06 -0.90
CA THR A 158 -24.75 22.43 -0.63
C THR A 158 -25.84 23.48 -0.86
N ARG A 159 -26.76 23.28 -1.81
CA ARG A 159 -27.92 24.16 -2.02
C ARG A 159 -28.97 24.02 -0.91
N GLY A 160 -29.11 22.84 -0.31
CA GLY A 160 -30.01 22.60 0.81
C GLY A 160 -29.52 23.20 2.14
N GLU A 161 -28.20 23.33 2.31
CA GLU A 161 -27.59 23.99 3.49
C GLU A 161 -27.63 25.52 3.40
N ALA A 162 -27.56 26.11 2.21
CA ALA A 162 -27.65 27.57 2.02
C ALA A 162 -29.08 28.15 2.14
N ALA A 163 -30.10 27.29 2.23
CA ALA A 163 -31.51 27.67 2.33
C ALA A 163 -32.09 27.51 3.76
N GLN A 164 -31.25 27.18 4.75
CA GLN A 164 -31.57 27.13 6.18
C GLN A 164 -30.85 28.25 6.93
#